data_AF-A0A6L7TMK1-F1
#
_entry.id   AF-A0A6L7TMK1-F1
#
_cell.length_a   1.000
_cell.length_b   1.000
_cell.length_c   1.000
_cell.angle_alpha   90.00
_cell.angle_beta   90.00
_cell.angle_gamma   90.00
#
_symmetry.space_group_name_H-M   'P 1'
#
loop_
_entity.id
_entity.type
_entity.pdbx_description
1 polymer ?
#
loop_
_entity_poly.entity_id
_entity_poly.type
_entity_poly.pdbx_seq_one_letter_code
_entity_poly.pdbx_strand_id
1 'polypeptide(L)'
;MSRRQQWVYHIEPEEFPPDFPERLDAFRQAAGFSWRGLARRLKVSARLVFRWKAGAAPGSGHLVSLFTLASGLGLLHLLLPESGEPEDGGVSPG
;
A
#
# COMPACT_ATOMS: atom_id res chain seq x y z
N MET A 1 44.65 4.53 2.76
CA MET A 1 43.60 5.10 1.88
C MET A 1 42.49 4.05 1.74
N SER A 2 41.49 4.05 2.63
CA SER A 2 40.40 3.05 2.61
C SER A 2 39.18 3.60 1.90
N ARG A 3 38.76 2.92 0.83
CA ARG A 3 37.50 3.17 0.12
C ARG A 3 36.35 2.95 1.09
N ARG A 4 35.57 3.99 1.36
CA ARG A 4 34.26 3.86 1.99
C ARG A 4 33.36 3.12 1.00
N GLN A 5 32.98 1.89 1.33
CA GLN A 5 31.91 1.21 0.60
C GLN A 5 30.62 1.99 0.87
N GLN A 6 30.21 2.76 -0.12
CA GLN A 6 28.94 3.45 -0.11
C GLN A 6 27.87 2.41 -0.41
N TRP A 7 27.09 2.04 0.60
CA TRP A 7 25.88 1.26 0.42
C TRP A 7 24.89 2.13 -0.35
N VAL A 8 24.83 1.92 -1.67
CA VAL A 8 23.73 2.45 -2.48
C VAL A 8 22.56 1.53 -2.19
N TYR A 9 21.58 2.02 -1.43
CA TYR A 9 20.29 1.36 -1.31
C TYR A 9 19.67 1.30 -2.70
N HIS A 10 19.89 0.20 -3.41
CA HIS A 10 19.15 -0.14 -4.62
C HIS A 10 17.79 -0.62 -4.15
N ILE A 11 16.88 0.32 -3.93
CA ILE A 11 15.46 -0.01 -3.84
C ILE A 11 15.07 -0.30 -5.28
N GLU A 12 15.09 -1.59 -5.66
CA GLU A 12 14.35 -2.05 -6.82
C GLU A 12 12.97 -1.38 -6.75
N PRO A 13 12.43 -0.80 -7.84
CA PRO A 13 11.08 -0.27 -7.81
C PRO A 13 10.13 -1.45 -7.63
N GLU A 14 9.93 -1.85 -6.37
CA GLU A 14 8.95 -2.84 -5.98
C GLU A 14 7.62 -2.32 -6.50
N GLU A 15 7.13 -2.99 -7.53
CA GLU A 15 5.90 -2.61 -8.20
C GLU A 15 4.82 -2.48 -7.14
N PHE A 16 4.03 -1.42 -7.25
CA PHE A 16 2.99 -1.16 -6.27
C PHE A 16 2.07 -2.38 -6.19
N PRO A 17 1.77 -2.92 -4.99
CA PRO A 17 1.22 -4.26 -4.88
C PRO A 17 -0.05 -4.43 -5.73
N PRO A 18 -0.13 -5.47 -6.58
CA PRO A 18 -1.21 -5.62 -7.55
C PRO A 18 -2.57 -5.85 -6.88
N ASP A 19 -2.56 -6.31 -5.63
CA ASP A 19 -3.74 -6.58 -4.80
C ASP A 19 -4.23 -5.35 -3.99
N PHE A 20 -3.60 -4.19 -4.18
CA PHE A 20 -4.03 -2.96 -3.51
C PHE A 20 -5.49 -2.57 -3.82
N PRO A 21 -6.01 -2.67 -5.06
CA PRO A 21 -7.41 -2.37 -5.34
C PRO A 21 -8.40 -3.20 -4.51
N GLU A 22 -8.11 -4.48 -4.31
CA GLU A 22 -8.91 -5.43 -3.53
C GLU A 22 -8.88 -5.05 -2.05
N ARG A 23 -7.68 -4.78 -1.52
CA ARG A 23 -7.48 -4.27 -0.15
C ARG A 23 -8.21 -2.95 0.08
N LEU A 24 -8.14 -2.03 -0.88
CA LEU A 24 -8.83 -0.74 -0.81
C LEU A 24 -10.36 -0.93 -0.79
N ASP A 25 -10.90 -1.87 -1.55
CA ASP A 25 -12.32 -2.18 -1.52
C ASP A 25 -12.74 -2.84 -0.20
N ALA A 26 -11.95 -3.79 0.32
CA ALA A 26 -12.19 -4.41 1.62
C ALA A 26 -12.21 -3.36 2.75
N PHE A 27 -11.22 -2.47 2.79
CA PHE A 27 -11.17 -1.35 3.72
C PHE A 27 -12.41 -0.46 3.61
N ARG A 28 -12.80 -0.07 2.38
CA ARG A 28 -13.98 0.77 2.13
C ARG A 28 -15.25 0.10 2.67
N GLN A 29 -15.42 -1.19 2.40
CA GLN A 29 -16.59 -1.96 2.85
C GLN A 29 -16.64 -2.05 4.38
N ALA A 30 -15.53 -2.42 5.02
CA ALA A 30 -15.42 -2.49 6.48
C ALA A 30 -15.67 -1.15 7.16
N ALA A 31 -15.22 -0.04 6.55
CA ALA A 31 -15.46 1.31 7.04
C ALA A 31 -16.87 1.85 6.73
N GLY A 32 -17.73 1.10 6.03
CA GLY A 32 -19.07 1.52 5.67
C GLY A 32 -19.12 2.68 4.65
N PHE A 33 -18.05 2.88 3.87
CA PHE A 33 -17.98 3.97 2.90
C PHE A 33 -18.50 3.54 1.53
N SER A 34 -19.15 4.45 0.80
CA SER A 34 -19.20 4.36 -0.66
C SER A 34 -17.90 4.89 -1.26
N TRP A 35 -17.61 4.61 -2.54
CA TRP A 35 -16.44 5.18 -3.21
C TRP A 35 -16.39 6.71 -3.16
N ARG A 36 -17.56 7.36 -3.34
CA ARG A 36 -17.71 8.81 -3.18
C ARG A 36 -17.58 9.25 -1.71
N GLY A 37 -18.01 8.42 -0.76
CA GLY A 37 -17.81 8.64 0.67
C GLY A 37 -16.33 8.65 1.05
N LEU A 38 -15.59 7.64 0.59
CA LEU A 38 -14.15 7.53 0.79
C LEU A 38 -13.41 8.74 0.20
N ALA A 39 -13.73 9.12 -1.05
CA ALA A 39 -13.15 10.31 -1.68
C ALA A 39 -13.36 11.58 -0.85
N ARG A 40 -14.59 11.80 -0.34
CA ARG A 40 -14.91 12.94 0.55
C ARG A 40 -14.11 12.87 1.86
N ARG A 41 -13.96 11.68 2.44
CA ARG A 41 -13.23 11.52 3.69
C ARG A 41 -11.73 11.81 3.53
N LEU A 42 -11.17 11.44 2.39
CA LEU A 42 -9.78 11.72 2.00
C LEU A 42 -9.58 13.12 1.39
N LYS A 43 -10.65 13.90 1.19
CA LYS A 43 -10.63 15.22 0.53
C LYS A 43 -10.01 15.18 -0.89
N VAL A 44 -10.23 14.09 -1.62
CA VAL A 44 -9.77 13.93 -3.01
C VAL A 44 -10.94 13.80 -3.97
N SER A 45 -10.68 13.92 -5.28
CA SER A 45 -11.71 13.70 -6.29
C SER A 45 -12.10 12.22 -6.37
N ALA A 46 -13.38 11.94 -6.65
CA ALA A 46 -13.84 10.57 -6.87
C ALA A 46 -13.11 9.91 -8.05
N ARG A 47 -12.78 10.68 -9.09
CA ARG A 47 -12.00 10.20 -10.25
C ARG A 47 -10.64 9.63 -9.83
N LEU A 48 -9.97 10.27 -8.87
CA LEU A 48 -8.69 9.79 -8.37
C LEU A 48 -8.84 8.43 -7.67
N VAL A 49 -9.86 8.28 -6.82
CA VAL A 49 -10.16 7.02 -6.13
C VAL A 49 -10.53 5.91 -7.13
N PHE A 50 -11.27 6.23 -8.20
CA PHE A 50 -11.53 5.26 -9.27
C PHE A 50 -10.27 4.82 -10.03
N ARG A 51 -9.25 5.69 -10.16
CA ARG A 51 -7.96 5.27 -10.72
C ARG A 51 -7.24 4.29 -9.80
N TRP A 52 -7.31 4.49 -8.48
CA TRP A 52 -6.73 3.53 -7.53
C TRP A 52 -7.45 2.18 -7.58
N LYS A 53 -8.78 2.19 -7.70
CA LYS A 53 -9.55 0.97 -7.97
C LYS A 53 -9.13 0.27 -9.27
N ALA A 54 -8.67 1.03 -10.26
CA ALA A 54 -8.16 0.48 -11.53
C ALA A 54 -6.67 0.09 -11.49
N GLY A 55 -6.05 0.06 -10.30
CA GLY A 55 -4.65 -0.35 -10.12
C GLY A 55 -3.63 0.78 -10.16
N ALA A 56 -4.04 2.05 -10.30
CA ALA A 56 -3.08 3.15 -10.25
C ALA A 56 -2.58 3.36 -8.81
N ALA A 57 -1.26 3.41 -8.63
CA ALA A 57 -0.66 3.72 -7.34
C ALA A 57 -1.09 5.12 -6.84
N PRO A 58 -1.55 5.25 -5.57
CA PRO A 58 -1.74 6.55 -4.96
C PRO A 58 -0.39 7.23 -4.74
N GLY A 59 -0.33 8.55 -4.93
CA GLY A 59 0.83 9.34 -4.51
C GLY A 59 1.08 9.25 -3.00
N SER A 60 2.32 9.47 -2.58
CA SER A 60 2.76 9.32 -1.17
C SER A 60 1.87 10.07 -0.16
N GLY A 61 1.50 11.32 -0.44
CA GLY A 61 0.59 12.09 0.44
C GLY A 61 -0.81 11.48 0.57
N HIS A 62 -1.30 10.85 -0.49
CA HIS A 62 -2.58 10.13 -0.46
C HIS A 62 -2.48 8.81 0.31
N LEU A 63 -1.36 8.08 0.18
CA LEU A 63 -1.10 6.88 0.99
C LEU A 63 -1.06 7.22 2.47
N VAL A 64 -0.35 8.27 2.86
CA VAL A 64 -0.31 8.74 4.26
C VAL A 64 -1.71 9.07 4.76
N SER A 65 -2.52 9.77 3.95
CA SER A 65 -3.89 10.13 4.32
C SER A 65 -4.79 8.90 4.47
N LEU A 66 -4.62 7.91 3.58
CA LEU A 66 -5.35 6.65 3.61
C LEU A 66 -4.97 5.82 4.84
N PHE A 67 -3.69 5.64 5.12
CA PHE A 67 -3.20 4.90 6.29
C PHE A 67 -3.55 5.59 7.60
N THR A 68 -3.51 6.93 7.64
CA THR A 68 -3.95 7.69 8.81
C THR A 68 -5.44 7.45 9.09
N LEU A 69 -6.28 7.52 8.04
CA LEU A 69 -7.70 7.24 8.16
C LEU A 69 -7.94 5.79 8.61
N ALA A 70 -7.26 4.82 8.01
CA ALA A 70 -7.42 3.41 8.36
C ALA A 70 -6.95 3.11 9.79
N SER A 71 -5.85 3.71 10.23
CA SER A 71 -5.34 3.59 11.61
C SER A 71 -6.34 4.15 12.61
N GLY A 72 -6.92 5.33 12.34
CA GLY A 72 -7.94 5.93 13.20
C GLY A 72 -9.24 5.13 13.30
N LEU A 73 -9.47 4.19 12.37
CA LEU A 73 -10.61 3.27 12.37
C LEU A 73 -10.24 1.86 12.88
N GLY A 74 -8.97 1.59 13.20
CA GLY A 74 -8.50 0.24 13.54
C GLY A 74 -8.47 -0.75 12.37
N LEU A 75 -8.51 -0.26 11.13
CA LEU A 75 -8.62 -1.06 9.90
C LEU A 75 -7.33 -1.04 9.07
N LEU A 76 -6.20 -0.63 9.65
CA LEU A 76 -4.92 -0.54 8.94
C LEU A 76 -4.50 -1.88 8.33
N HIS A 77 -4.76 -2.99 9.05
CA HIS A 77 -4.44 -4.35 8.60
C HIS A 77 -5.05 -4.70 7.24
N LEU A 78 -6.19 -4.10 6.86
CA LEU A 78 -6.81 -4.36 5.55
C LEU A 78 -6.07 -3.72 4.37
N LEU A 79 -5.19 -2.75 4.62
CA LEU A 79 -4.47 -2.02 3.58
C LEU A 79 -2.99 -2.42 3.45
N LEU A 80 -2.44 -3.05 4.48
CA LEU A 80 -1.08 -3.54 4.46
C LEU A 80 -1.01 -4.82 3.63
N PRO A 81 0.09 -5.06 2.91
CA PRO A 81 0.34 -6.37 2.34
C PRO A 81 0.40 -7.39 3.47
N GLU A 82 -0.30 -8.51 3.26
CA GLU A 82 0.00 -9.73 4.00
C GLU A 82 1.49 -9.96 3.76
N SER A 83 2.29 -9.84 4.82
CA SER A 83 3.71 -10.13 4.75
C SER A 83 3.85 -11.55 4.22
N GLY A 84 4.16 -11.66 2.93
CA GLY A 84 4.61 -12.91 2.35
C GLY A 84 5.82 -13.30 3.19
N GLU A 85 5.69 -14.37 3.96
CA GLU A 85 6.87 -15.05 4.46
C GLU A 85 7.77 -15.28 3.24
N PRO A 86 9.06 -14.87 3.26
CA PRO A 86 9.96 -15.29 2.22
C PRO A 86 9.90 -16.81 2.23
N GLU A 87 9.43 -17.41 1.13
CA GLU A 87 9.47 -18.85 0.98
C GLU A 87 10.88 -19.30 1.34
N ASP A 88 10.95 -20.06 2.42
CA ASP A 88 12.13 -20.62 3.05
C ASP A 88 12.80 -21.55 2.03
N GLY A 89 13.52 -20.94 1.09
CA GLY A 89 14.22 -21.58 -0.01
C GLY A 89 15.60 -22.04 0.45
N GLY A 90 15.62 -22.85 1.51
CA GLY A 90 16.61 -23.88 1.82
C GLY A 90 18.07 -23.59 1.44
N VAL A 91 18.87 -23.32 2.47
CA VAL A 91 20.29 -23.67 2.48
C VAL A 91 20.43 -25.14 2.06
N SER A 92 21.07 -25.38 0.91
CA SER A 92 21.59 -26.70 0.53
C SER A 92 23.12 -26.62 0.51
N PRO A 93 23.81 -27.11 1.55
CA PRO A 93 25.24 -27.39 1.48
C PRO A 93 25.41 -28.83 0.99
N GLY A 94 26.05 -29.01 -0.15
CA GLY A 94 26.43 -30.31 -0.70
C GLY A 94 27.67 -30.16 -1.57
#